data_AF-A0A3M2B112-F1
#
_entry.id   AF-A0A3M2B112-F1
#
_cell.length_a   1.000
_cell.length_b   1.000
_cell.length_c   1.000
_cell.angle_alpha   90.00
_cell.angle_beta   90.00
_cell.angle_gamma   90.00
#
_symmetry.space_group_name_H-M   'P 1'
#
loop_
_entity.id
_entity.type
_entity.pdbx_description
1 polymer ?
#
loop_
_entity_poly.entity_id
_entity_poly.type
_entity_poly.pdbx_seq_one_letter_code
_entity_poly.pdbx_strand_id
1 'polypeptide(L)'
;MPRRCPYCNTELPTDAPEQECPVCHNIVRPPNPHARRFSWVALITATLYLVAMFSMLGGDTGWWVFAIFGAATLSGVYLLITMYHFFKAG
;
A
#
# COMPACT_ATOMS: atom_id res chain seq x y z
N MET A 1 19.27 -15.80 -7.26
CA MET A 1 18.47 -16.98 -6.85
C MET A 1 17.42 -17.16 -7.93
N PRO A 2 17.30 -18.34 -8.56
CA PRO A 2 16.32 -18.54 -9.63
C PRO A 2 14.92 -18.24 -9.09
N ARG A 3 14.23 -17.24 -9.67
CA ARG A 3 12.83 -16.96 -9.31
C ARG A 3 11.96 -18.09 -9.85
N ARG A 4 11.04 -18.60 -9.02
CA ARG A 4 9.98 -19.51 -9.45
C ARG A 4 8.70 -18.75 -9.69
N CYS A 5 7.92 -19.16 -10.70
CA CYS A 5 6.60 -18.61 -10.93
C CYS A 5 5.68 -18.94 -9.73
N PRO A 6 4.98 -17.97 -9.11
CA PRO A 6 4.12 -18.24 -7.95
C PRO A 6 2.87 -19.07 -8.29
N TYR A 7 2.51 -19.20 -9.58
CA TYR A 7 1.30 -19.90 -10.03
C TYR A 7 1.56 -21.37 -10.40
N CYS A 8 2.63 -21.63 -11.15
CA CYS A 8 2.95 -22.97 -11.66
C CYS A 8 4.28 -23.53 -11.14
N ASN A 9 4.97 -22.78 -10.27
CA ASN A 9 6.23 -23.16 -9.60
C ASN A 9 7.40 -23.51 -10.53
N THR A 10 7.27 -23.20 -11.82
CA THR A 10 8.32 -23.41 -12.83
C THR A 10 9.44 -22.39 -12.67
N GLU A 11 10.66 -22.80 -13.03
CA GLU A 11 11.82 -21.91 -13.03
C GLU A 11 11.68 -20.86 -14.12
N LEU A 12 11.88 -19.60 -13.75
CA LEU A 12 11.79 -18.50 -14.70
C LEU A 12 13.14 -18.34 -15.41
N PRO A 13 13.13 -18.20 -16.76
CA PRO A 13 14.34 -18.27 -17.58
C PRO A 13 15.25 -17.04 -17.46
N THR A 14 14.81 -15.94 -16.85
CA THR A 14 15.59 -14.71 -16.76
C THR A 14 15.32 -13.98 -15.43
N ASP A 15 16.30 -13.28 -14.88
CA ASP A 15 16.14 -12.38 -13.73
C ASP A 15 15.53 -11.02 -14.13
N ALA A 16 14.88 -10.94 -15.29
CA ALA A 16 14.26 -9.71 -15.79
C ALA A 16 13.14 -9.26 -14.85
N PRO A 17 12.98 -7.93 -14.65
CA PRO A 17 12.02 -7.40 -13.69
C PRO A 17 10.59 -7.80 -14.03
N GLU A 18 10.21 -7.73 -15.31
CA GLU A 18 8.96 -8.26 -15.85
C GLU A 18 9.26 -9.39 -16.81
N GLN A 19 8.64 -10.54 -16.59
CA GLN A 19 8.69 -11.64 -17.53
C GLN A 19 7.40 -12.43 -17.53
N GLU A 20 7.04 -12.92 -18.70
CA GLU A 20 5.95 -13.86 -18.86
C GLU A 20 6.44 -15.27 -18.54
N CYS A 21 5.69 -16.00 -17.72
CA CYS A 21 6.03 -17.38 -17.43
C CYS A 21 5.85 -18.25 -18.70
N PRO A 22 6.84 -19.05 -19.12
CA PRO A 22 6.77 -19.83 -20.35
C PRO A 22 5.73 -20.97 -20.33
N VAL A 23 5.20 -21.32 -19.14
CA VAL A 23 4.25 -22.43 -18.97
C VAL A 23 2.82 -21.94 -18.78
N CYS A 24 2.61 -20.98 -17.88
CA CYS A 24 1.27 -20.47 -17.58
C CYS A 24 0.96 -19.13 -18.27
N HIS A 25 1.87 -18.59 -19.09
CA HIS A 25 1.72 -17.32 -19.79
C HIS A 25 1.34 -16.12 -18.89
N ASN A 26 1.63 -16.24 -17.59
CA ASN A 26 1.22 -15.26 -16.61
C ASN A 26 2.37 -14.29 -16.36
N ILE A 27 2.08 -12.99 -16.31
CA ILE A 27 3.08 -11.94 -16.13
C ILE A 27 3.52 -11.93 -14.67
N VAL A 28 4.79 -12.25 -14.43
CA VAL A 28 5.41 -12.21 -13.10
C VAL A 28 6.12 -10.85 -12.95
N ARG A 29 5.51 -9.95 -12.17
CA ARG A 29 6.13 -8.67 -11.76
C ARG A 29 7.03 -8.87 -10.54
N PRO A 30 8.06 -8.02 -10.35
CA PRO A 30 8.87 -8.08 -9.16
C PRO A 30 8.00 -7.67 -7.95
N PRO A 31 8.20 -8.27 -6.76
CA PRO A 31 7.50 -7.83 -5.56
C PRO A 31 7.88 -6.37 -5.27
N ASN A 32 6.90 -5.47 -5.32
CA ASN A 32 7.13 -4.06 -5.02
C ASN A 32 7.48 -3.91 -3.53
N PRO A 33 8.69 -3.44 -3.17
CA PRO A 33 9.11 -3.32 -1.78
C PRO A 33 8.23 -2.35 -0.97
N HIS A 34 7.51 -1.45 -1.66
CA HIS A 34 6.61 -0.48 -1.05
C HIS A 34 5.18 -1.01 -0.86
N ALA A 35 4.82 -2.18 -1.42
CA ALA A 35 3.45 -2.72 -1.36
C ALA A 35 2.95 -2.88 0.09
N ARG A 36 3.77 -3.52 0.94
CA ARG A 36 3.41 -3.74 2.36
C ARG A 36 3.27 -2.44 3.13
N ARG A 37 4.14 -1.45 2.86
CA ARG A 37 4.09 -0.13 3.49
C ARG A 37 2.84 0.63 3.05
N PHE A 38 2.53 0.61 1.76
CA PHE A 38 1.32 1.23 1.22
C PHE A 38 0.05 0.66 1.86
N SER A 39 -0.10 -0.67 1.92
CA SER A 39 -1.27 -1.30 2.57
C SER A 39 -1.42 -0.90 4.04
N TRP A 40 -0.32 -0.84 4.78
CA TRP A 40 -0.34 -0.46 6.19
C TRP A 40 -0.72 1.02 6.39
N VAL A 41 -0.14 1.93 5.61
CA VAL A 41 -0.44 3.36 5.69
C VAL A 41 -1.86 3.64 5.23
N ALA A 42 -2.36 2.93 4.22
CA ALA A 42 -3.76 2.99 3.78
C ALA A 42 -4.72 2.61 4.91
N LEU A 43 -4.42 1.52 5.62
CA LEU A 43 -5.24 1.06 6.72
C LEU A 43 -5.24 2.06 7.89
N ILE A 44 -4.07 2.57 8.30
CA ILE A 44 -3.95 3.60 9.34
C ILE A 44 -4.73 4.86 8.95
N THR A 45 -4.56 5.33 7.71
CA THR A 45 -5.23 6.54 7.23
C THR A 45 -6.75 6.36 7.26
N ALA A 46 -7.26 5.22 6.76
CA ALA A 46 -8.68 4.92 6.79
C ALA A 46 -9.23 4.88 8.22
N THR A 47 -8.52 4.23 9.15
CA THR A 47 -8.92 4.19 10.56
C THR A 47 -8.95 5.57 11.19
N LEU A 48 -7.96 6.43 10.94
CA LEU A 48 -7.91 7.79 11.48
C LEU A 48 -9.07 8.65 10.97
N TYR A 49 -9.38 8.58 9.67
CA TYR A 49 -10.53 9.29 9.11
C TYR A 49 -11.87 8.76 9.65
N LEU A 50 -11.98 7.45 9.88
CA LEU A 50 -13.16 6.86 10.48
C LEU A 50 -13.36 7.35 11.92
N VAL A 51 -12.30 7.35 12.72
CA VAL A 51 -12.33 7.91 14.09
C VAL A 51 -12.68 9.40 14.06
N ALA A 52 -12.10 10.17 13.15
CA ALA A 52 -12.42 11.59 12.99
C ALA A 52 -13.91 11.82 12.72
N MET A 53 -14.50 11.00 11.83
CA MET A 53 -15.92 11.06 11.48
C MET A 53 -16.81 10.78 12.69
N PHE A 54 -16.51 9.74 13.47
CA PHE A 54 -17.27 9.39 14.67
C PHE A 54 -17.11 10.42 15.80
N SER A 55 -15.92 10.99 15.99
CA SER A 55 -15.69 12.05 16.97
C SER A 55 -16.47 13.32 16.65
N MET A 56 -16.61 13.68 15.36
CA MET A 56 -17.49 14.78 14.95
C MET A 56 -18.96 14.49 15.24
N LEU A 57 -19.40 13.24 15.07
CA LEU A 57 -20.78 12.81 15.31
C LEU A 57 -21.12 12.72 16.81
N GLY A 58 -20.14 12.33 17.63
CA GLY A 58 -20.29 12.17 19.08
C GLY A 58 -20.23 13.47 19.89
N GLY A 59 -19.93 14.60 19.25
CA GLY A 59 -19.82 15.90 19.93
C GLY A 59 -18.59 16.02 20.83
N ASP A 60 -17.48 15.38 20.44
CA ASP A 60 -16.22 15.48 21.17
C ASP A 60 -15.70 16.93 21.25
N THR A 61 -14.84 17.20 22.22
CA THR A 61 -14.23 18.52 22.40
C THR A 61 -13.47 18.97 21.14
N GLY A 62 -13.64 20.25 20.76
CA GLY A 62 -13.03 20.80 19.55
C GLY A 62 -11.50 20.63 19.46
N TRP A 63 -10.81 20.61 20.60
CA TRP A 63 -9.38 20.31 20.66
C TRP A 63 -9.03 18.87 20.24
N TRP A 64 -9.85 17.90 20.68
CA TRP A 64 -9.68 16.49 20.32
C TRP A 64 -9.93 16.25 18.84
N VAL A 65 -11.02 16.84 18.32
CA VAL A 65 -11.35 16.81 16.89
C VAL A 65 -10.20 17.39 16.05
N PHE A 66 -9.66 18.55 16.47
CA PHE A 66 -8.52 19.18 15.79
C PHE A 66 -7.28 18.28 15.78
N ALA A 67 -6.95 17.64 16.90
CA ALA A 67 -5.80 16.74 17.00
C ALA A 67 -5.94 15.50 16.09
N ILE A 68 -7.10 14.85 16.09
CA ILE A 68 -7.35 13.69 15.20
C ILE A 68 -7.32 14.12 13.74
N PHE A 69 -7.93 15.25 13.40
CA PHE A 69 -7.94 15.74 12.03
C PHE A 69 -6.54 16.08 11.52
N GLY A 70 -5.70 16.66 12.37
CA GLY A 70 -4.28 16.89 12.07
C GLY A 70 -3.52 15.59 11.83
N ALA A 71 -3.71 14.58 12.69
CA ALA A 71 -3.08 13.27 12.53
C ALA A 71 -3.56 12.54 11.25
N ALA A 72 -4.87 12.58 10.96
CA ALA A 72 -5.46 12.01 9.75
C ALA A 72 -4.91 12.68 8.48
N THR A 73 -4.78 14.01 8.49
CA THR A 73 -4.23 14.78 7.38
C THR A 73 -2.76 14.43 7.13
N LEU A 74 -1.94 14.38 8.18
CA LEU A 74 -0.53 13.97 8.06
C LEU A 74 -0.39 12.53 7.54
N SER A 75 -1.24 11.62 8.02
CA SER A 75 -1.30 10.24 7.53
C SER A 75 -1.68 10.18 6.04
N GLY A 76 -2.65 10.99 5.61
CA GLY A 76 -3.06 11.10 4.21
C GLY A 76 -1.94 11.65 3.31
N VAL A 77 -1.20 12.67 3.74
CA VAL A 77 -0.03 13.17 3.00
C VAL A 77 1.04 12.08 2.88
N TYR A 78 1.30 11.35 3.95
CA TYR A 78 2.25 10.23 3.93
C TYR A 78 1.76 9.08 3.04
N LEU A 79 0.45 8.81 2.99
CA LEU A 79 -0.14 7.88 2.04
C LEU A 79 0.17 8.29 0.61
N LEU A 80 -0.04 9.55 0.23
CA LEU A 80 0.23 10.03 -1.12
C LEU A 80 1.71 9.85 -1.50
N ILE A 81 2.62 10.13 -0.58
CA ILE A 81 4.07 9.92 -0.78
C ILE A 81 4.37 8.43 -0.99
N THR A 82 3.85 7.56 -0.13
CA THR A 82 4.08 6.11 -0.27
C THR A 82 3.44 5.53 -1.53
N MET A 83 2.29 6.08 -1.94
CA MET A 83 1.60 5.72 -3.18
C MET A 83 2.40 6.15 -4.41
N TYR A 84 2.97 7.36 -4.40
CA TYR A 84 3.90 7.81 -5.45
C TYR A 84 5.11 6.86 -5.57
N HIS A 85 5.72 6.48 -4.46
CA HIS A 85 6.84 5.51 -4.47
C HIS A 85 6.41 4.12 -4.92
N PHE A 86 5.21 3.67 -4.56
CA PHE A 86 4.65 2.41 -5.01
C PHE A 86 4.49 2.40 -6.54
N PHE A 87 3.81 3.40 -7.12
CA PHE A 87 3.61 3.48 -8.56
C PHE A 87 4.88 3.78 -9.35
N LYS A 88 5.88 4.44 -8.74
CA LYS A 88 7.19 4.63 -9.38
C LYS A 88 8.04 3.37 -9.42
N ALA A 89 7.81 2.43 -8.50
CA ALA A 89 8.61 1.22 -8.33
C ALA A 89 7.97 -0.06 -8.92
N GLY A 90 6.73 0.02 -9.40
CA GLY A 90 6.01 -1.07 -10.06
C GLY A 90 5.81 -0.78 -11.54
#